data_AF-A0A929ZFS4-F1
#
_entry.id   AF-A0A929ZFS4-F1
#
_cell.length_a   1.000
_cell.length_b   1.000
_cell.length_c   1.000
_cell.angle_alpha   90.00
_cell.angle_beta   90.00
_cell.angle_gamma   90.00
#
_symmetry.space_group_name_H-M   'P 1'
#
loop_
_entity.id
_entity.type
_entity.pdbx_description
1 polymer ?
#
loop_
_entity_poly.entity_id
_entity_poly.type
_entity_poly.pdbx_seq_one_letter_code
_entity_poly.pdbx_strand_id
1 'polypeptide(L)'
;MTSLLLAQSFTPSTTAVAGNVFLTAVVGLLPLVVFFVLMGVFKVATHWCSIISLVLSLGIAVFAFKMPVGMALLSGTQGAAMGFMPIIYIIIAAVWLYNLTEKSGRSSDLKAVFNTIGRGDQRAQALIVAWCFCGLLEGLAGFGAPVAITCAMLVTLGVPKIKAAVVTVVGNAINVGFGAMAIPTTTAGKLGGADPVVVAGNMGHLTWIFCLFIPFLMLFILDGGRGVRQLWPLALVAGAAAGIAHFFTPSVSYELTAVVGSLLGFAACYVFLLVWG
;
A
#
# COMPACT_ATOMS: atom_id res chain seq x y z
N MET A 1 -16.42 22.91 42.64
CA MET A 1 -15.34 23.65 41.96
C MET A 1 -14.68 22.71 40.98
N THR A 2 -15.15 22.82 39.74
CA THR A 2 -14.75 22.09 38.53
C THR A 2 -13.32 22.49 38.16
N SER A 3 -12.35 21.69 38.60
CA SER A 3 -11.06 21.63 37.91
C SER A 3 -11.35 21.11 36.50
N LEU A 4 -11.16 21.99 35.52
CA LEU A 4 -11.22 21.68 34.10
C LEU A 4 -10.68 20.28 33.81
N LEU A 5 -11.43 19.52 33.00
CA LEU A 5 -10.94 18.39 32.21
C LEU A 5 -9.76 18.89 31.36
N LEU A 6 -8.58 19.04 31.96
CA LEU A 6 -7.33 19.13 31.25
C LEU A 6 -7.26 17.86 30.43
N ALA A 7 -7.29 18.00 29.10
CA ALA A 7 -7.05 16.91 28.17
C ALA A 7 -5.74 16.26 28.60
N GLN A 8 -5.88 15.13 29.28
CA GLN A 8 -4.77 14.46 29.93
C GLN A 8 -3.99 13.83 28.76
N SER A 9 -2.80 14.36 28.47
CA SER A 9 -1.96 13.89 27.37
C SER A 9 -0.85 13.01 27.91
N PHE A 10 -0.56 11.93 27.19
CA PHE A 10 0.55 11.04 27.51
C PHE A 10 1.46 10.94 26.30
N THR A 11 2.73 11.27 26.49
CA THR A 11 3.77 11.09 25.49
C THR A 11 4.77 10.07 26.03
N PRO A 12 4.90 8.90 25.40
CA PRO A 12 5.86 7.89 25.84
C PRO A 12 7.30 8.40 25.69
N SER A 13 8.15 8.12 26.68
CA SER A 13 9.59 8.36 26.56
C SER A 13 10.21 7.39 25.55
N THR A 14 11.12 7.89 24.71
CA THR A 14 11.91 7.07 23.77
C THR A 14 12.90 6.14 24.47
N THR A 15 13.12 6.33 25.77
CA THR A 15 14.01 5.51 26.62
C THR A 15 13.25 4.82 27.76
N ALA A 16 11.93 4.66 27.64
CA ALA A 16 11.07 4.09 28.68
C ALA A 16 11.54 2.71 29.19
N VAL A 17 12.17 1.91 28.34
CA VAL A 17 12.70 0.59 28.70
C VAL A 17 14.19 0.69 28.99
N ALA A 18 14.56 0.53 30.26
CA ALA A 18 15.94 0.45 30.74
C ALA A 18 16.85 1.61 30.30
N GLY A 19 16.29 2.79 30.01
CA GLY A 19 17.05 3.95 29.57
C GLY A 19 17.62 3.85 28.14
N ASN A 20 17.25 2.83 27.36
CA ASN A 20 17.85 2.55 26.06
C ASN A 20 16.82 2.63 24.93
N VAL A 21 17.13 3.44 23.91
CA VAL A 21 16.27 3.64 22.74
C VAL A 21 16.06 2.35 21.94
N PHE A 22 17.10 1.56 21.74
CA PHE A 22 17.02 0.31 21.00
C PHE A 22 16.14 -0.72 21.72
N LEU A 23 16.31 -0.88 23.03
CA LEU A 23 15.46 -1.78 23.82
C LEU A 23 14.00 -1.31 23.82
N THR A 24 13.78 0.00 23.95
CA THR A 24 12.43 0.58 23.90
C THR A 24 11.78 0.34 22.53
N ALA A 25 12.53 0.47 21.44
CA ALA A 25 12.06 0.17 20.09
C ALA A 25 11.74 -1.32 19.90
N VAL A 26 12.61 -2.23 20.36
CA VAL A 26 12.37 -3.68 20.28
C VAL A 26 11.10 -4.06 21.04
N VAL A 27 10.93 -3.56 22.26
CA VAL A 27 9.72 -3.81 23.05
C VAL A 27 8.48 -3.23 22.36
N GLY A 28 8.56 -2.02 21.79
CA GLY A 28 7.47 -1.42 21.03
C GLY A 28 7.08 -2.21 19.76
N LEU A 29 8.02 -2.94 19.16
CA LEU A 29 7.78 -3.77 17.97
C LEU A 29 7.18 -5.14 18.29
N LEU A 30 7.26 -5.61 19.54
CA LEU A 30 6.82 -6.96 19.92
C LEU A 30 5.38 -7.31 19.48
N PRO A 31 4.37 -6.43 19.63
CA PRO A 31 3.01 -6.74 19.16
C PRO A 31 2.97 -7.10 17.67
N LEU A 32 3.67 -6.32 16.83
CA LEU A 32 3.73 -6.54 15.39
C LEU A 32 4.49 -7.82 15.05
N VAL A 33 5.63 -8.07 15.71
CA VAL A 33 6.40 -9.31 15.52
C VAL A 33 5.56 -10.53 15.86
N VAL A 34 4.87 -10.51 17.01
CA VAL A 34 3.98 -11.60 17.44
C VAL A 34 2.84 -11.79 16.44
N PHE A 35 2.22 -10.70 15.96
CA PHE A 35 1.18 -10.76 14.94
C PHE A 35 1.66 -11.50 13.67
N PHE A 36 2.79 -11.10 13.10
CA PHE A 36 3.32 -11.68 11.87
C PHE A 36 3.84 -13.11 12.06
N VAL A 37 4.45 -13.42 13.20
CA VAL A 37 4.92 -14.78 13.51
C VAL A 37 3.74 -15.74 13.67
N LEU A 38 2.69 -15.35 14.41
CA LEU A 38 1.49 -16.18 14.57
C LEU A 38 0.80 -16.45 13.23
N MET A 39 0.70 -15.42 12.37
CA MET A 39 0.05 -15.56 11.07
C MET A 39 0.93 -16.32 10.05
N GLY A 40 2.21 -15.99 9.96
CA GLY A 40 3.10 -16.53 8.93
C GLY A 40 3.67 -17.91 9.26
N VAL A 41 4.12 -18.11 10.50
CA VAL A 41 4.78 -19.36 10.92
C VAL A 41 3.75 -20.34 11.47
N PHE A 42 2.95 -19.90 12.43
CA PHE A 42 1.97 -20.77 13.11
C PHE A 42 0.64 -20.88 12.37
N LYS A 43 0.42 -20.07 11.33
CA LYS A 43 -0.82 -20.07 10.50
C LYS A 43 -2.09 -19.91 11.34
N VAL A 44 -1.99 -19.17 12.44
CA VAL A 44 -3.14 -18.84 13.29
C VAL A 44 -4.06 -17.89 12.51
N ALA A 45 -5.37 -18.06 12.68
CA ALA A 45 -6.35 -17.22 12.01
C ALA A 45 -6.17 -15.73 12.38
N THR A 46 -6.27 -14.84 11.39
CA THR A 46 -5.93 -13.41 11.51
C THR A 46 -6.63 -12.71 12.68
N HIS A 47 -7.89 -13.05 12.97
CA HIS A 47 -8.63 -12.45 14.08
C HIS A 47 -8.01 -12.76 15.45
N TRP A 48 -7.49 -13.97 15.66
CA TRP A 48 -6.77 -14.33 16.88
C TRP A 48 -5.42 -13.61 16.96
N CYS A 49 -4.68 -13.53 15.85
CA CYS A 49 -3.44 -12.77 15.79
C CYS A 49 -3.66 -11.31 16.21
N SER A 50 -4.72 -10.66 15.69
CA SER A 50 -5.09 -9.28 16.02
C SER A 50 -5.42 -9.11 17.51
N ILE A 51 -6.22 -10.01 18.09
CA ILE A 51 -6.63 -9.94 19.50
C ILE A 51 -5.41 -10.11 20.41
N ILE A 52 -4.56 -11.11 20.14
CA ILE A 52 -3.35 -11.37 20.93
C ILE A 52 -2.40 -10.15 20.85
N SER A 53 -2.20 -9.60 19.65
CA SER A 53 -1.38 -8.40 19.46
C SER A 53 -1.96 -7.18 20.19
N LEU A 54 -3.28 -7.00 20.22
CA LEU A 54 -3.92 -5.91 20.95
C LEU A 54 -3.70 -6.04 22.46
N VAL A 55 -3.94 -7.22 23.03
CA VAL A 55 -3.72 -7.49 24.45
C VAL A 55 -2.25 -7.26 24.83
N LEU A 56 -1.33 -7.74 24.00
CA LEU A 56 0.10 -7.53 24.19
C LEU A 56 0.48 -6.04 24.11
N SER A 57 -0.06 -5.29 23.16
CA SER A 57 0.15 -3.85 23.02
C SER A 57 -0.34 -3.08 24.26
N LEU A 58 -1.54 -3.41 24.76
CA LEU A 58 -2.07 -2.81 25.99
C LEU A 58 -1.20 -3.12 27.20
N GLY A 59 -0.75 -4.37 27.34
CA GLY A 59 0.18 -4.76 28.41
C GLY A 59 1.49 -3.98 28.35
N ILE A 60 2.09 -3.87 27.16
CA ILE A 60 3.34 -3.12 26.97
C ILE A 60 3.14 -1.62 27.27
N ALA A 61 2.05 -1.02 26.80
CA ALA A 61 1.74 0.38 27.07
C ALA A 61 1.66 0.68 28.57
N VAL A 62 0.97 -0.17 29.33
CA VAL A 62 0.80 0.02 30.79
C VAL A 62 2.08 -0.31 31.55
N PHE A 63 2.71 -1.46 31.29
CA PHE A 63 3.81 -1.95 32.13
C PHE A 63 5.18 -1.40 31.74
N ALA A 64 5.48 -1.33 30.44
CA ALA A 64 6.77 -0.88 29.93
C ALA A 64 6.82 0.65 29.75
N PHE A 65 5.77 1.23 29.15
CA PHE A 65 5.71 2.67 28.90
C PHE A 65 5.08 3.47 30.05
N LYS A 66 4.52 2.81 31.07
CA LYS A 66 3.88 3.47 32.24
C LYS A 66 2.69 4.35 31.86
N MET A 67 1.99 4.01 30.78
CA MET A 67 0.77 4.69 30.37
C MET A 67 -0.37 4.40 31.37
N PRO A 68 -1.14 5.41 31.81
CA PRO A 68 -2.33 5.17 32.62
C PRO A 68 -3.32 4.24 31.91
N VAL A 69 -3.89 3.27 32.64
CA VAL A 69 -4.78 2.23 32.08
C VAL A 69 -5.96 2.83 31.30
N GLY A 70 -6.57 3.90 31.85
CA GLY A 70 -7.68 4.59 31.18
C GLY A 70 -7.29 5.14 29.81
N MET A 71 -6.09 5.73 29.68
CA MET A 71 -5.60 6.22 28.40
C MET A 71 -5.24 5.08 27.44
N ALA A 72 -4.65 4.00 27.94
CA ALA A 72 -4.32 2.84 27.11
C ALA A 72 -5.59 2.23 26.48
N LEU A 73 -6.66 2.10 27.27
CA LEU A 73 -7.97 1.64 26.78
C LEU A 73 -8.58 2.63 25.78
N LEU A 74 -8.55 3.94 26.06
CA LEU A 74 -9.02 4.97 25.14
C LEU A 74 -8.25 4.96 23.81
N SER A 75 -6.93 4.76 23.86
CA SER A 75 -6.11 4.62 22.65
C SER A 75 -6.48 3.36 21.86
N GLY A 76 -6.73 2.24 22.55
CA GLY A 76 -7.21 1.01 21.94
C GLY A 76 -8.57 1.17 21.25
N THR A 77 -9.53 1.81 21.90
CA THR A 77 -10.86 2.06 21.30
C THR A 77 -10.82 3.10 20.19
N GLN A 78 -9.96 4.12 20.30
CA GLN A 78 -9.68 5.04 19.19
C GLN A 78 -9.14 4.29 17.98
N GLY A 79 -8.17 3.39 18.17
CA GLY A 79 -7.64 2.53 17.11
C GLY A 79 -8.72 1.65 16.48
N ALA A 80 -9.60 1.06 17.30
CA ALA A 80 -10.73 0.28 16.81
C ALA A 80 -11.71 1.13 15.98
N ALA A 81 -12.06 2.35 16.42
CA ALA A 81 -12.92 3.26 15.68
C ALA A 81 -12.29 3.72 14.36
N MET A 82 -11.01 4.07 14.38
CA MET A 82 -10.24 4.48 13.20
C MET A 82 -10.01 3.34 12.21
N GLY A 83 -10.00 2.08 12.65
CA GLY A 83 -9.98 0.92 11.77
C GLY A 83 -11.36 0.62 11.20
N PHE A 84 -12.37 0.55 12.08
CA PHE A 84 -13.72 0.11 11.71
C PHE A 84 -14.40 1.08 10.74
N MET A 85 -14.37 2.39 11.03
CA MET A 85 -15.15 3.37 10.27
C MET A 85 -14.66 3.53 8.82
N PRO A 86 -13.36 3.79 8.54
CA PRO A 86 -12.88 3.96 7.17
C PRO A 86 -12.92 2.66 6.39
N ILE A 87 -12.53 1.52 6.98
CA ILE A 87 -12.45 0.25 6.25
C ILE A 87 -13.84 -0.23 5.84
N ILE A 88 -14.84 -0.17 6.71
CA ILE A 88 -16.20 -0.59 6.37
C ILE A 88 -16.79 0.31 5.29
N TYR A 89 -16.60 1.63 5.41
CA TYR A 89 -17.09 2.56 4.41
C TYR A 89 -16.44 2.32 3.04
N ILE A 90 -15.12 2.09 2.99
CA ILE A 90 -14.40 1.74 1.77
C ILE A 90 -14.92 0.43 1.18
N ILE A 91 -15.14 -0.61 1.99
CA ILE A 91 -15.66 -1.89 1.52
C ILE A 91 -17.08 -1.73 0.96
N ILE A 92 -17.97 -1.02 1.66
CA ILE A 92 -19.34 -0.76 1.18
C ILE A 92 -19.30 -0.01 -0.15
N ALA A 93 -18.52 1.07 -0.24
CA ALA A 93 -18.38 1.86 -1.45
C ALA A 93 -17.78 1.03 -2.61
N ALA A 94 -16.76 0.22 -2.34
CA ALA A 94 -16.12 -0.65 -3.32
C ALA A 94 -17.07 -1.75 -3.83
N VAL A 95 -17.81 -2.41 -2.93
CA VAL A 95 -18.82 -3.43 -3.30
C VAL A 95 -19.97 -2.79 -4.10
N TRP A 96 -20.42 -1.60 -3.70
CA TRP A 96 -21.42 -0.86 -4.45
C TRP A 96 -20.93 -0.51 -5.86
N LEU A 97 -19.70 0.01 -5.97
CA LEU A 97 -19.08 0.33 -7.26
C LEU A 97 -18.91 -0.93 -8.12
N TYR A 98 -18.44 -2.04 -7.54
CA TYR A 98 -18.32 -3.32 -8.22
C TYR A 98 -19.67 -3.79 -8.77
N ASN A 99 -20.73 -3.77 -7.94
CA ASN A 99 -22.08 -4.14 -8.36
C ASN A 99 -22.62 -3.20 -9.46
N LEU A 100 -22.28 -1.92 -9.41
CA LEU A 100 -22.63 -0.95 -10.44
C LEU A 100 -21.89 -1.25 -11.76
N THR A 101 -20.59 -1.54 -11.71
CA THR A 101 -19.77 -1.92 -12.87
C THR A 101 -20.25 -3.23 -13.50
N GLU A 102 -20.65 -4.21 -12.68
CA GLU A 102 -21.19 -5.49 -13.15
C GLU A 102 -22.57 -5.31 -13.79
N LYS A 103 -23.51 -4.62 -13.13
CA LYS A 103 -24.85 -4.36 -13.69
C LYS A 103 -24.83 -3.48 -14.94
N SER A 104 -23.87 -2.57 -15.07
CA SER A 104 -23.72 -1.72 -16.27
C SER A 104 -23.01 -2.42 -17.44
N GLY A 105 -22.62 -3.68 -17.27
CA GLY A 105 -21.89 -4.46 -18.27
C GLY A 105 -20.47 -3.95 -18.54
N ARG A 106 -19.96 -3.02 -17.73
CA ARG A 106 -18.63 -2.42 -17.96
C ARG A 106 -17.48 -3.31 -17.49
N SER A 107 -17.76 -4.32 -16.65
CA SER A 107 -16.75 -5.30 -16.23
C SER A 107 -16.17 -6.11 -17.40
N SER A 108 -16.96 -6.40 -18.45
CA SER A 108 -16.44 -7.08 -19.65
C SER A 108 -15.54 -6.16 -20.46
N ASP A 109 -15.87 -4.87 -20.54
CA ASP A 109 -15.05 -3.88 -21.25
C ASP A 109 -13.69 -3.73 -20.57
N LEU A 110 -13.67 -3.68 -19.24
CA LEU A 110 -12.42 -3.62 -18.47
C LEU A 110 -11.52 -4.83 -18.77
N LYS A 111 -12.09 -6.04 -18.79
CA LYS A 111 -11.35 -7.27 -19.16
C LYS A 111 -10.88 -7.25 -20.62
N ALA A 112 -11.70 -6.74 -21.54
CA ALA A 112 -11.36 -6.63 -22.96
C ALA A 112 -10.20 -5.64 -23.20
N VAL A 113 -10.21 -4.50 -22.51
CA VAL A 113 -9.13 -3.52 -22.51
C VAL A 113 -7.83 -4.16 -22.00
N PHE A 114 -7.87 -4.89 -20.89
CA PHE A 114 -6.67 -5.56 -20.40
C PHE A 114 -6.16 -6.66 -21.34
N ASN A 115 -7.03 -7.41 -22.02
CA ASN A 115 -6.62 -8.42 -23.00
C ASN A 115 -5.97 -7.83 -24.26
N THR A 116 -6.22 -6.57 -24.58
CA THR A 116 -5.70 -5.92 -25.80
C THR A 116 -4.48 -5.04 -25.54
N ILE A 117 -4.29 -4.57 -24.31
CA ILE A 117 -3.24 -3.63 -23.93
C ILE A 117 -1.82 -4.15 -24.14
N GLY A 118 -1.58 -5.45 -24.05
CA GLY A 118 -0.24 -6.03 -24.27
C GLY A 118 0.16 -6.20 -25.74
N ARG A 119 -0.71 -5.87 -26.71
CA ARG A 119 -0.53 -6.15 -28.15
C ARG A 119 -0.04 -7.58 -28.44
N GLY A 120 -0.49 -8.56 -27.65
CA GLY A 120 -0.11 -9.97 -27.79
C GLY A 120 1.14 -10.40 -27.01
N ASP A 121 1.88 -9.49 -26.36
CA ASP A 121 2.96 -9.83 -25.44
C ASP A 121 2.44 -9.90 -23.98
N GLN A 122 2.43 -11.11 -23.44
CA GLN A 122 2.00 -11.39 -22.06
C GLN A 122 2.86 -10.65 -21.02
N ARG A 123 4.12 -10.37 -21.30
CA ARG A 123 5.04 -9.67 -20.36
C ARG A 123 4.70 -8.18 -20.29
N ALA A 124 4.42 -7.55 -21.43
CA ALA A 124 3.96 -6.17 -21.48
C ALA A 124 2.61 -6.01 -20.77
N GLN A 125 1.67 -6.92 -21.03
CA GLN A 125 0.37 -6.95 -20.36
C GLN A 125 0.53 -7.12 -18.84
N ALA A 126 1.36 -8.08 -18.42
CA ALA A 126 1.60 -8.34 -17.00
C ALA A 126 2.25 -7.15 -16.29
N LEU A 127 3.16 -6.43 -16.96
CA LEU A 127 3.77 -5.21 -16.43
C LEU A 127 2.73 -4.12 -16.22
N ILE A 128 1.90 -3.81 -17.23
CA ILE A 128 0.89 -2.74 -17.12
C ILE A 128 -0.15 -3.07 -16.05
N VAL A 129 -0.55 -4.34 -15.96
CA VAL A 129 -1.48 -4.81 -14.94
C VAL A 129 -0.87 -4.72 -13.53
N ALA A 130 0.32 -5.27 -13.31
CA ALA A 130 0.94 -5.27 -11.98
C ALA A 130 1.47 -3.92 -11.52
N TRP A 131 1.83 -3.03 -12.47
CA TRP A 131 2.35 -1.71 -12.14
C TRP A 131 1.24 -0.68 -12.03
N CYS A 132 0.46 -0.49 -13.10
CA CYS A 132 -0.51 0.58 -13.18
C CYS A 132 -1.84 0.17 -12.57
N PHE A 133 -2.41 -0.98 -12.97
CA PHE A 133 -3.73 -1.36 -12.45
C PHE A 133 -3.69 -1.71 -10.96
N CYS A 134 -2.66 -2.45 -10.52
CA CYS A 134 -2.46 -2.72 -9.10
C CYS A 134 -2.28 -1.42 -8.30
N GLY A 135 -1.44 -0.50 -8.79
CA GLY A 135 -1.21 0.78 -8.12
C GLY A 135 -2.48 1.63 -8.02
N LEU A 136 -3.33 1.60 -9.04
CA LEU A 136 -4.62 2.30 -9.03
C LEU A 136 -5.53 1.73 -7.94
N LEU A 137 -5.65 0.39 -7.88
CA LEU A 137 -6.42 -0.28 -6.83
C LEU A 137 -5.82 -0.04 -5.44
N GLU A 138 -4.50 0.05 -5.32
CA GLU A 138 -3.82 0.40 -4.05
C GLU A 138 -4.15 1.81 -3.60
N GLY A 139 -4.10 2.79 -4.49
CA GLY A 139 -4.50 4.16 -4.16
C GLY A 139 -5.95 4.27 -3.69
N LEU A 140 -6.87 3.51 -4.27
CA LEU A 140 -8.30 3.58 -3.97
C LEU A 140 -8.73 2.72 -2.78
N ALA A 141 -8.27 1.47 -2.71
CA ALA A 141 -8.71 0.48 -1.73
C ALA A 141 -7.67 0.24 -0.63
N GLY A 142 -6.41 0.04 -1.01
CA GLY A 142 -5.30 -0.30 -0.11
C GLY A 142 -5.45 -1.67 0.59
N PHE A 143 -4.74 -1.85 1.71
CA PHE A 143 -4.83 -3.02 2.61
C PHE A 143 -4.54 -4.38 1.98
N GLY A 144 -3.77 -4.43 0.88
CA GLY A 144 -3.31 -5.68 0.25
C GLY A 144 -4.35 -6.42 -0.60
N ALA A 145 -5.62 -6.02 -0.61
CA ALA A 145 -6.62 -6.51 -1.55
C ALA A 145 -6.22 -6.30 -3.04
N PRO A 146 -5.63 -5.15 -3.44
CA PRO A 146 -5.13 -4.91 -4.80
C PRO A 146 -4.16 -5.96 -5.30
N VAL A 147 -3.22 -6.38 -4.45
CA VAL A 147 -2.22 -7.39 -4.77
C VAL A 147 -2.89 -8.74 -5.02
N ALA A 148 -3.88 -9.12 -4.22
CA ALA A 148 -4.61 -10.37 -4.39
C ALA A 148 -5.41 -10.40 -5.71
N ILE A 149 -6.16 -9.34 -6.00
CA ILE A 149 -6.97 -9.21 -7.22
C ILE A 149 -6.08 -9.25 -8.46
N THR A 150 -5.01 -8.45 -8.46
CA THR A 150 -4.10 -8.35 -9.60
C THR A 150 -3.34 -9.65 -9.81
N CYS A 151 -2.87 -10.32 -8.74
CA CYS A 151 -2.22 -11.61 -8.83
C CYS A 151 -3.15 -12.67 -9.45
N ALA A 152 -4.41 -12.73 -9.01
CA ALA A 152 -5.40 -13.63 -9.60
C ALA A 152 -5.62 -13.34 -11.09
N MET A 153 -5.68 -12.06 -11.48
CA MET A 153 -5.81 -11.65 -12.87
C MET A 153 -4.60 -12.08 -13.71
N LEU A 154 -3.37 -11.88 -13.22
CA LEU A 154 -2.16 -12.35 -13.92
C LEU A 154 -2.13 -13.87 -14.10
N VAL A 155 -2.59 -14.63 -13.10
CA VAL A 155 -2.71 -16.09 -13.23
C VAL A 155 -3.72 -16.46 -14.31
N THR A 156 -4.85 -15.76 -14.41
CA THR A 156 -5.82 -15.99 -15.50
C THR A 156 -5.28 -15.58 -16.88
N LEU A 157 -4.31 -14.66 -16.94
CA LEU A 157 -3.60 -14.28 -18.17
C LEU A 157 -2.46 -15.26 -18.53
N GLY A 158 -2.32 -16.37 -17.80
CA GLY A 158 -1.32 -17.40 -18.08
C GLY A 158 0.04 -17.15 -17.46
N VAL A 159 0.21 -16.14 -16.59
CA VAL A 159 1.47 -15.93 -15.86
C VAL A 159 1.63 -17.03 -14.81
N PRO A 160 2.80 -17.69 -14.70
CA PRO A 160 3.02 -18.72 -13.69
C PRO A 160 2.73 -18.20 -12.28
N LYS A 161 2.03 -18.99 -11.45
CA LYS A 161 1.49 -18.57 -10.14
C LYS A 161 2.50 -17.83 -9.24
N ILE A 162 3.71 -18.37 -9.11
CA ILE A 162 4.75 -17.75 -8.28
C ILE A 162 5.25 -16.45 -8.91
N LYS A 163 5.45 -16.40 -10.23
CA LYS A 163 5.85 -15.17 -10.94
C LYS A 163 4.77 -14.09 -10.82
N ALA A 164 3.50 -14.46 -10.96
CA ALA A 164 2.37 -13.55 -10.78
C ALA A 164 2.38 -12.94 -9.37
N ALA A 165 2.50 -13.77 -8.34
CA ALA A 165 2.57 -13.27 -6.96
C ALA A 165 3.76 -12.32 -6.74
N VAL A 166 4.95 -12.72 -7.18
CA VAL A 166 6.18 -11.92 -7.01
C VAL A 166 6.10 -10.60 -7.79
N VAL A 167 5.70 -10.64 -9.06
CA VAL A 167 5.64 -9.43 -9.90
C VAL A 167 4.59 -8.44 -9.41
N THR A 168 3.45 -8.92 -8.89
CA THR A 168 2.44 -8.05 -8.31
C THR A 168 2.90 -7.41 -7.00
N VAL A 169 3.53 -8.19 -6.10
CA VAL A 169 4.08 -7.63 -4.84
C VAL A 169 5.15 -6.59 -5.14
N VAL A 170 6.07 -6.90 -6.07
CA VAL A 170 7.14 -5.97 -6.47
C VAL A 170 6.55 -4.73 -7.14
N GLY A 171 5.61 -4.88 -8.06
CA GLY A 171 4.97 -3.76 -8.76
C GLY A 171 4.18 -2.84 -7.83
N ASN A 172 3.60 -3.39 -6.76
CA ASN A 172 2.83 -2.60 -5.81
C ASN A 172 3.69 -1.84 -4.79
N ALA A 173 4.96 -2.20 -4.62
CA ALA A 173 5.77 -1.82 -3.45
C ALA A 173 5.82 -0.31 -3.18
N ILE A 174 5.91 0.53 -4.21
CA ILE A 174 5.96 1.99 -4.03
C ILE A 174 4.59 2.58 -3.69
N ASN A 175 3.52 2.02 -4.25
CA ASN A 175 2.17 2.56 -4.10
C ASN A 175 1.60 2.36 -2.69
N VAL A 176 2.11 1.37 -1.93
CA VAL A 176 1.66 1.06 -0.57
C VAL A 176 1.75 2.28 0.37
N GLY A 177 2.77 3.12 0.24
CA GLY A 177 2.89 4.33 1.07
C GLY A 177 1.74 5.32 0.84
N PHE A 178 1.24 5.39 -0.40
CA PHE A 178 0.12 6.24 -0.81
C PHE A 178 -1.20 5.48 -0.91
N GLY A 179 -1.25 4.25 -0.38
CA GLY A 179 -2.43 3.40 -0.44
C GLY A 179 -3.59 3.93 0.41
N ALA A 180 -4.81 3.57 0.03
CA ALA A 180 -6.06 4.01 0.66
C ALA A 180 -6.07 5.53 0.89
N MET A 181 -5.88 6.31 -0.18
CA MET A 181 -5.82 7.78 -0.15
C MET A 181 -4.73 8.32 0.81
N ALA A 182 -3.54 7.71 0.76
CA ALA A 182 -2.37 8.08 1.57
C ALA A 182 -2.58 8.05 3.10
N ILE A 183 -3.43 7.15 3.60
CA ILE A 183 -3.56 6.89 5.05
C ILE A 183 -2.22 6.53 5.70
N PRO A 184 -1.34 5.70 5.11
CA PRO A 184 -0.03 5.40 5.71
C PRO A 184 0.84 6.63 5.88
N THR A 185 0.95 7.47 4.84
CA THR A 185 1.68 8.75 4.89
C THR A 185 1.07 9.72 5.91
N THR A 186 -0.25 9.84 5.93
CA THR A 186 -0.96 10.69 6.91
C THR A 186 -0.69 10.26 8.34
N THR A 187 -0.78 8.95 8.59
CA THR A 187 -0.54 8.36 9.91
C THR A 187 0.91 8.56 10.32
N ALA A 188 1.86 8.31 9.41
CA ALA A 188 3.28 8.51 9.67
C ALA A 188 3.62 9.97 10.00
N GLY A 189 3.08 10.94 9.26
CA GLY A 189 3.26 12.37 9.56
C GLY A 189 2.71 12.75 10.92
N LYS A 190 1.45 12.37 11.21
CA LYS A 190 0.81 12.67 12.50
C LYS A 190 1.55 12.06 13.69
N LEU A 191 1.99 10.81 13.59
CA LEU A 191 2.76 10.15 14.65
C LEU A 191 4.17 10.71 14.81
N GLY A 192 4.78 11.16 13.70
CA GLY A 192 6.10 11.80 13.70
C GLY A 192 6.11 13.28 14.05
N GLY A 193 4.94 13.90 14.27
CA GLY A 193 4.82 15.34 14.53
C GLY A 193 5.16 16.22 13.32
N ALA A 194 5.08 15.68 12.10
CA ALA A 194 5.34 16.38 10.85
C ALA A 194 4.05 16.55 10.04
N ASP A 195 3.98 17.63 9.25
CA ASP A 195 2.88 17.82 8.30
C ASP A 195 2.87 16.67 7.26
N PRO A 196 1.75 15.92 7.11
CA PRO A 196 1.61 14.88 6.09
C PRO A 196 2.01 15.32 4.68
N VAL A 197 1.79 16.58 4.31
CA VAL A 197 2.16 17.11 2.99
C VAL A 197 3.68 17.12 2.82
N VAL A 198 4.42 17.53 3.86
CA VAL A 198 5.89 17.54 3.86
C VAL A 198 6.44 16.11 3.81
N VAL A 199 5.86 15.19 4.60
CA VAL A 199 6.25 13.78 4.58
C VAL A 199 6.02 13.17 3.20
N ALA A 200 4.85 13.43 2.61
CA ALA A 200 4.51 12.97 1.27
C ALA A 200 5.44 13.54 0.19
N GLY A 201 5.76 14.83 0.25
CA GLY A 201 6.71 15.46 -0.68
C GLY A 201 8.10 14.83 -0.60
N ASN A 202 8.61 14.62 0.62
CA ASN A 202 9.89 13.94 0.82
C ASN A 202 9.85 12.50 0.30
N MET A 203 8.77 11.77 0.55
CA MET A 203 8.58 10.41 0.00
C MET A 203 8.61 10.45 -1.53
N GLY A 204 7.82 11.32 -2.17
CA GLY A 204 7.76 11.46 -3.62
C GLY A 204 9.11 11.79 -4.27
N HIS A 205 9.87 12.71 -3.65
CA HIS A 205 11.20 13.09 -4.11
C HIS A 205 12.26 11.98 -3.94
N LEU A 206 12.01 10.97 -3.10
CA LEU A 206 12.88 9.79 -2.96
C LEU A 206 12.41 8.63 -3.84
N THR A 207 11.09 8.45 -4.00
CA THR A 207 10.52 7.27 -4.65
C THR A 207 10.61 7.32 -6.18
N TRP A 208 10.71 8.48 -6.82
CA TRP A 208 10.72 8.58 -8.28
C TRP A 208 11.84 7.77 -8.95
N ILE A 209 13.01 7.65 -8.31
CA ILE A 209 14.13 6.82 -8.80
C ILE A 209 13.73 5.34 -8.78
N PHE A 210 13.06 4.90 -7.72
CA PHE A 210 12.55 3.54 -7.62
C PHE A 210 11.42 3.30 -8.64
N CYS A 211 10.59 4.31 -8.93
CA CYS A 211 9.58 4.22 -10.00
C CYS A 211 10.22 3.92 -11.35
N LEU A 212 11.40 4.48 -11.65
CA LEU A 212 12.14 4.15 -12.86
C LEU A 212 12.70 2.74 -12.85
N PHE A 213 13.19 2.26 -11.71
CA PHE A 213 13.88 0.97 -11.61
C PHE A 213 12.93 -0.25 -11.55
N ILE A 214 11.83 -0.16 -10.80
CA ILE A 214 10.98 -1.33 -10.53
C ILE A 214 10.36 -1.96 -11.79
N PRO A 215 9.87 -1.21 -12.79
CA PRO A 215 9.38 -1.81 -14.03
C PRO A 215 10.41 -2.70 -14.74
N PHE A 216 11.70 -2.36 -14.67
CA PHE A 216 12.78 -3.21 -15.21
C PHE A 216 12.95 -4.48 -14.38
N LEU A 217 12.89 -4.38 -13.05
CA LEU A 217 12.91 -5.54 -12.17
C LEU A 217 11.72 -6.47 -12.44
N MET A 218 10.54 -5.91 -12.70
CA MET A 218 9.35 -6.68 -13.07
C MET A 218 9.55 -7.44 -14.39
N LEU A 219 10.11 -6.80 -15.41
CA LEU A 219 10.45 -7.49 -16.67
C LEU A 219 11.46 -8.62 -16.46
N PHE A 220 12.44 -8.41 -15.58
CA PHE A 220 13.41 -9.44 -15.21
C PHE A 220 12.75 -10.63 -14.49
N ILE A 221 11.78 -10.39 -13.60
CA ILE A 221 11.01 -11.46 -12.94
C ILE A 221 10.16 -12.24 -13.97
N LEU A 222 9.57 -11.54 -14.93
CA LEU A 222 8.70 -12.13 -15.94
C LEU A 222 9.49 -13.04 -16.91
N ASP A 223 10.59 -12.56 -17.49
CA ASP A 223 11.34 -13.29 -18.54
C ASP A 223 12.86 -13.02 -18.55
N GLY A 224 13.43 -12.67 -17.40
CA GLY A 224 14.87 -12.49 -17.21
C GLY A 224 15.46 -11.37 -18.08
N GLY A 225 16.71 -11.56 -18.49
CA GLY A 225 17.43 -10.58 -19.33
C GLY A 225 16.79 -10.39 -20.72
N ARG A 226 16.07 -11.39 -21.24
CA ARG A 226 15.35 -11.26 -22.52
C ARG A 226 14.18 -10.29 -22.41
N GLY A 227 13.38 -10.43 -21.34
CA GLY A 227 12.28 -9.52 -21.04
C GLY A 227 12.76 -8.08 -20.93
N VAL A 228 13.85 -7.85 -20.17
CA VAL A 228 14.44 -6.50 -20.06
C VAL A 228 14.93 -6.00 -21.41
N ARG A 229 15.72 -6.78 -22.15
CA ARG A 229 16.29 -6.33 -23.43
C ARG A 229 15.24 -6.01 -24.49
N GLN A 230 14.12 -6.73 -24.49
CA GLN A 230 13.05 -6.53 -25.48
C GLN A 230 12.07 -5.43 -25.06
N LEU A 231 11.77 -5.31 -23.77
CA LEU A 231 10.72 -4.43 -23.25
C LEU A 231 11.23 -3.23 -22.42
N TRP A 232 12.54 -2.96 -22.41
CA TRP A 232 13.11 -1.82 -21.68
C TRP A 232 12.47 -0.46 -22.01
N PRO A 233 12.06 -0.13 -23.26
CA PRO A 233 11.43 1.14 -23.54
C PRO A 233 10.07 1.28 -22.84
N LEU A 234 9.28 0.19 -22.82
CA LEU A 234 8.00 0.15 -22.11
C LEU A 234 8.19 0.32 -20.61
N ALA A 235 9.17 -0.37 -20.01
CA ALA A 235 9.50 -0.21 -18.60
C ALA A 235 9.94 1.22 -18.27
N LEU A 236 10.76 1.84 -19.13
CA LEU A 236 11.16 3.23 -18.96
C LEU A 236 9.98 4.19 -19.01
N VAL A 237 9.08 4.02 -19.98
CA VAL A 237 7.87 4.86 -20.11
C VAL A 237 6.96 4.69 -18.89
N ALA A 238 6.69 3.45 -18.49
CA ALA A 238 5.87 3.14 -17.32
C ALA A 238 6.45 3.77 -16.04
N GLY A 239 7.76 3.61 -15.86
CA GLY A 239 8.47 4.10 -14.68
C GLY A 239 8.63 5.61 -14.65
N ALA A 240 8.91 6.24 -15.80
CA ALA A 240 9.07 7.69 -15.91
C ALA A 240 7.75 8.41 -15.68
N ALA A 241 6.66 7.94 -16.29
CA ALA A 241 5.34 8.52 -16.08
C ALA A 241 4.90 8.41 -14.61
N ALA A 242 5.08 7.24 -13.99
CA ALA A 242 4.81 7.06 -12.57
C ALA A 242 5.75 7.90 -11.68
N GLY A 243 7.04 8.00 -12.03
CA GLY A 243 8.02 8.79 -11.29
C GLY A 243 7.72 10.29 -11.30
N ILE A 244 7.35 10.85 -12.47
CA ILE A 244 6.90 12.24 -12.60
C ILE A 244 5.68 12.48 -11.71
N ALA A 245 4.70 11.58 -11.76
CA ALA A 245 3.52 11.70 -10.91
C ALA A 245 3.86 11.66 -9.42
N HIS A 246 4.71 10.71 -8.99
CA HIS A 246 5.15 10.60 -7.60
C HIS A 246 5.95 11.83 -7.14
N PHE A 247 6.67 12.48 -8.04
CA PHE A 247 7.43 13.69 -7.73
C PHE A 247 6.52 14.93 -7.55
N PHE A 248 5.55 15.15 -8.44
CA PHE A 248 4.77 16.39 -8.47
C PHE A 248 3.42 16.32 -7.75
N THR A 249 2.75 15.16 -7.76
CA THR A 249 1.40 15.03 -7.22
C THR A 249 1.32 15.33 -5.71
N PRO A 250 2.30 14.94 -4.87
CA PRO A 250 2.28 15.29 -3.44
C PRO A 250 2.13 16.78 -3.15
N SER A 251 2.66 17.65 -4.01
CA SER A 251 2.57 19.11 -3.88
C SER A 251 1.18 19.68 -4.20
N VAL A 252 0.33 18.91 -4.90
CA VAL A 252 -1.03 19.30 -5.28
C VAL A 252 -2.07 18.59 -4.40
N SER A 253 -1.98 17.26 -4.31
CA SER A 253 -2.76 16.42 -3.39
C SER A 253 -2.02 15.11 -3.20
N TYR A 254 -1.46 14.91 -2.00
CA TYR A 254 -0.70 13.71 -1.71
C TYR A 254 -1.58 12.46 -1.63
N GLU A 255 -2.86 12.61 -1.32
CA GLU A 255 -3.84 11.52 -1.26
C GLU A 255 -4.07 10.87 -2.63
N LEU A 256 -3.89 11.63 -3.71
CA LEU A 256 -4.11 11.16 -5.08
C LEU A 256 -2.83 10.62 -5.75
N THR A 257 -1.68 10.64 -5.09
CA THR A 257 -0.37 10.32 -5.68
C THR A 257 -0.34 8.95 -6.37
N ALA A 258 -0.82 7.89 -5.69
CA ALA A 258 -0.86 6.55 -6.27
C ALA A 258 -1.83 6.45 -7.45
N VAL A 259 -3.00 7.09 -7.35
CA VAL A 259 -4.03 7.09 -8.41
C VAL A 259 -3.52 7.80 -9.66
N VAL A 260 -3.00 9.01 -9.49
CA VAL A 260 -2.47 9.83 -10.60
C VAL A 260 -1.26 9.14 -11.23
N GLY A 261 -0.33 8.60 -10.44
CA GLY A 261 0.82 7.87 -10.98
C GLY A 261 0.45 6.62 -11.75
N SER A 262 -0.57 5.92 -11.29
CA SER A 262 -1.08 4.72 -11.96
C SER A 262 -1.80 5.05 -13.27
N LEU A 263 -2.64 6.09 -13.28
CA LEU A 263 -3.36 6.52 -14.49
C LEU A 263 -2.41 7.12 -15.53
N LEU A 264 -1.45 7.94 -15.11
CA LEU A 264 -0.43 8.49 -16.00
C LEU A 264 0.47 7.38 -16.56
N GLY A 265 0.91 6.44 -15.72
CA GLY A 265 1.67 5.27 -16.15
C GLY A 265 0.90 4.43 -17.17
N PHE A 266 -0.38 4.17 -16.91
CA PHE A 266 -1.25 3.44 -17.82
C PHE A 266 -1.44 4.14 -19.16
N ALA A 267 -1.78 5.43 -19.14
CA ALA A 267 -1.97 6.23 -20.34
C ALA A 267 -0.68 6.33 -21.17
N ALA A 268 0.46 6.55 -20.52
CA ALA A 268 1.76 6.61 -21.18
C ALA A 268 2.13 5.27 -21.83
N CYS A 269 1.93 4.15 -21.13
CA CYS A 269 2.16 2.81 -21.68
C CYS A 269 1.26 2.54 -22.89
N TYR A 270 -0.02 2.89 -22.79
CA TYR A 270 -0.98 2.69 -23.88
C TYR A 270 -0.59 3.49 -25.12
N VAL A 271 -0.35 4.80 -24.97
CA VAL A 271 0.06 5.67 -26.07
C VAL A 271 1.39 5.20 -26.67
N PHE A 272 2.35 4.83 -25.83
CA PHE A 272 3.62 4.31 -26.29
C PHE A 272 3.45 3.03 -27.11
N LEU A 273 2.66 2.08 -26.61
CA LEU A 273 2.35 0.86 -27.34
C LEU A 273 1.56 1.12 -28.62
N LEU A 274 0.86 2.25 -28.79
CA LEU A 274 0.23 2.57 -30.07
C LEU A 274 1.25 2.81 -31.18
N VAL A 275 2.36 3.49 -30.83
CA VAL A 275 3.41 3.93 -31.75
C VAL A 275 4.53 2.89 -31.86
N TRP A 276 4.76 2.13 -30.81
CA TRP A 276 5.81 1.13 -30.71
C TRP A 276 5.30 -0.23 -31.20
N GLY A 277 5.96 -0.76 -32.23
CA GLY A 277 5.72 -2.09 -32.83
C GLY A 277 6.69 -3.12 -32.27
#